data_AF-A0A9E5E1K2-F1
#
_entry.id   AF-A0A9E5E1K2-F1
#
_cell.length_a   1.000
_cell.length_b   1.000
_cell.length_c   1.000
_cell.angle_alpha   90.00
_cell.angle_beta   90.00
_cell.angle_gamma   90.00
#
_symmetry.space_group_name_H-M   'P 1'
#
loop_
_entity.id
_entity.type
_entity.pdbx_description
1 polymer ?
#
loop_
_entity_poly.entity_id
_entity_poly.type
_entity_poly.pdbx_seq_one_letter_code
_entity_poly.pdbx_strand_id
1 'polypeptide(L)'
;MRDRILAVLCLCAVLLQHSPLRADETELPLAPDQETEHRYFAKQEALRKAKADAEMRDVATIELRKRILAKTRALQQVKGAVEARQILLVEAKERALAQMIFIAKIERQMKEAEERLVAAAHKSETANTLPTVASKEDALRRAKQTLENQPGRALFEIAALPNLAKGLPMTYQQDLLDERPMFIEPIQVTLRPTAGVLADQEAARRRVKLKIAEEARIKAEVQARLDAERGLAPKTAAKPVALKPKEDRLRDLVELYKKDKISPREYYAERAKIVAEP
;
A
#
# COMPACT_ATOMS: atom_id res chain seq x y z
N MET A 1 -12.20 9.38 -47.93
CA MET A 1 -12.85 8.04 -48.00
C MET A 1 -13.80 7.90 -49.19
N ARG A 2 -14.53 8.95 -49.61
CA ARG A 2 -15.43 8.91 -50.78
C ARG A 2 -14.72 8.54 -52.09
N ASP A 3 -13.50 9.02 -52.32
CA ASP A 3 -12.79 8.80 -53.59
C ASP A 3 -12.31 7.35 -53.78
N ARG A 4 -12.08 6.61 -52.69
CA ARG A 4 -11.71 5.19 -52.75
C ARG A 4 -12.89 4.28 -53.04
N ILE A 5 -14.10 4.68 -52.63
CA ILE A 5 -15.34 3.95 -52.93
C ILE A 5 -15.71 4.12 -54.41
N LEU A 6 -15.53 5.33 -54.95
CA LEU A 6 -15.71 5.60 -56.39
C LEU A 6 -14.71 4.82 -57.26
N ALA A 7 -13.45 4.71 -56.85
CA ALA A 7 -12.45 3.94 -57.58
C ALA A 7 -12.78 2.44 -57.63
N VAL A 8 -13.28 1.85 -56.53
CA VAL A 8 -13.69 0.44 -56.48
C VAL A 8 -14.96 0.19 -57.30
N LEU A 9 -15.92 1.12 -57.27
CA LEU A 9 -17.15 1.01 -58.08
C LEU A 9 -16.87 1.14 -59.59
N CYS A 10 -15.94 2.02 -59.99
CA CYS A 10 -15.50 2.10 -61.39
C CYS A 10 -14.76 0.82 -61.84
N LEU A 11 -13.92 0.23 -60.97
CA LEU A 11 -13.24 -1.02 -61.31
C LEU A 11 -14.24 -2.19 -61.47
N CYS A 12 -15.28 -2.26 -60.65
CA CYS A 12 -16.34 -3.25 -60.79
C CYS A 12 -17.20 -3.03 -62.05
N ALA A 13 -17.45 -1.77 -62.44
CA ALA A 13 -18.19 -1.47 -63.68
C ALA A 13 -17.42 -1.86 -64.95
N VAL A 14 -16.10 -1.67 -64.95
CA VAL A 14 -15.24 -2.06 -66.08
C VAL A 14 -15.10 -3.57 -66.19
N LEU A 15 -15.05 -4.30 -65.06
CA LEU A 15 -15.02 -5.77 -65.06
C LEU A 15 -16.35 -6.40 -65.51
N LEU A 16 -17.48 -5.72 -65.29
CA LEU A 16 -18.78 -6.15 -65.81
C LEU A 16 -18.95 -5.87 -67.32
N GLN A 17 -18.26 -4.87 -67.88
CA GLN A 17 -18.32 -4.54 -69.32
C GLN A 17 -17.35 -5.34 -70.20
N HIS A 18 -16.44 -6.13 -69.61
CA HIS A 18 -15.50 -6.98 -70.35
C HIS A 18 -15.72 -8.48 -70.12
N SER A 19 -16.93 -8.87 -69.74
CA SER A 19 -17.35 -10.27 -69.89
C SER A 19 -17.73 -10.50 -71.36
N PRO A 20 -16.94 -11.24 -72.16
CA PRO A 20 -17.38 -11.61 -73.49
C PRO A 20 -18.55 -12.58 -73.33
N LEU A 21 -19.75 -12.11 -73.64
CA LEU A 21 -20.86 -12.95 -74.06
C LEU A 21 -20.45 -13.65 -75.36
N ARG A 22 -19.73 -14.76 -75.21
CA ARG A 22 -19.58 -15.75 -76.29
C ARG A 22 -20.93 -16.45 -76.41
N ALA A 23 -21.74 -15.96 -77.34
CA ALA A 23 -22.79 -16.73 -77.96
C ALA A 23 -22.12 -17.59 -79.03
N ASP A 24 -21.75 -18.82 -78.68
CA ASP A 24 -21.47 -19.88 -79.64
C ASP A 24 -22.19 -21.14 -79.18
N GLU A 25 -23.02 -21.61 -80.09
CA GLU A 25 -23.46 -22.99 -80.30
C GLU A 25 -24.42 -23.63 -79.27
N THR A 26 -25.62 -23.86 -79.78
CA THR A 26 -26.67 -24.73 -79.27
C THR A 26 -26.19 -26.18 -79.40
N GLU A 27 -25.30 -26.61 -78.50
CA GLU A 27 -25.18 -28.02 -78.19
C GLU A 27 -26.31 -28.39 -77.21
N LEU A 28 -27.14 -29.36 -77.60
CA LEU A 28 -28.09 -29.98 -76.70
C LEU A 28 -27.38 -30.40 -75.41
N PRO A 29 -27.97 -30.22 -74.22
CA PRO A 29 -27.37 -30.74 -73.00
C PRO A 29 -27.33 -32.27 -73.11
N LEU A 30 -26.14 -32.83 -73.37
CA LEU A 30 -25.90 -34.24 -73.09
C LEU A 30 -26.31 -34.46 -71.62
N ALA A 31 -27.12 -35.50 -71.40
CA ALA A 31 -27.53 -35.89 -70.06
C ALA A 31 -26.31 -35.90 -69.13
N PRO A 32 -26.42 -35.34 -67.91
CA PRO A 32 -25.26 -35.24 -67.02
C PRO A 32 -24.68 -36.64 -66.82
N ASP A 33 -23.41 -36.83 -67.18
CA ASP A 33 -22.70 -38.06 -66.86
C ASP A 33 -22.77 -38.27 -65.35
N GLN A 34 -23.07 -39.49 -64.89
CA GLN A 34 -23.21 -39.81 -63.46
C GLN A 34 -22.02 -39.31 -62.62
N GLU A 35 -20.82 -39.27 -63.20
CA GLU A 35 -19.62 -38.71 -62.56
C GLU A 35 -19.72 -37.21 -62.24
N THR A 36 -20.40 -36.42 -63.06
CA THR A 36 -20.57 -34.98 -62.83
C THR A 36 -21.52 -34.71 -61.67
N GLU A 37 -22.56 -35.52 -61.52
CA GLU A 37 -23.48 -35.47 -60.37
C GLU A 37 -22.76 -35.87 -59.08
N HIS A 38 -22.00 -36.98 -59.08
CA HIS A 38 -21.21 -37.40 -57.93
C HIS A 38 -20.20 -36.34 -57.49
N ARG A 39 -19.54 -35.66 -58.43
CA ARG A 39 -18.62 -34.53 -58.12
C ARG A 39 -19.37 -33.34 -57.53
N TYR A 40 -20.59 -33.06 -57.99
CA TYR A 40 -21.43 -32.00 -57.43
C TYR A 40 -21.88 -32.32 -56.01
N PHE A 41 -22.35 -33.55 -55.75
CA PHE A 41 -22.73 -34.00 -54.42
C PHE A 41 -21.54 -33.98 -53.45
N ALA A 42 -20.36 -34.49 -53.87
CA ALA A 42 -19.15 -34.45 -53.05
C ALA A 42 -18.73 -33.02 -52.69
N LYS A 43 -18.83 -32.07 -53.63
CA LYS A 43 -18.58 -30.64 -53.37
C LYS A 43 -19.58 -30.05 -52.38
N GLN A 44 -20.87 -30.38 -52.50
CA GLN A 44 -21.90 -29.91 -51.57
C GLN A 44 -21.70 -30.48 -50.15
N GLU A 45 -21.35 -31.76 -50.03
CA GLU A 45 -21.02 -32.36 -48.74
C GLU A 45 -19.77 -31.75 -48.11
N ALA A 46 -18.72 -31.51 -48.91
CA ALA A 46 -17.51 -30.83 -48.45
C ALA A 46 -17.82 -29.41 -47.94
N LEU A 47 -18.70 -28.67 -48.64
CA LEU A 47 -19.16 -27.36 -48.19
C LEU A 47 -19.98 -27.43 -46.90
N ARG A 48 -20.85 -28.43 -46.74
CA ARG A 48 -21.61 -28.64 -45.50
C ARG A 48 -20.68 -28.94 -44.32
N LYS A 49 -19.69 -29.83 -44.51
CA LYS A 49 -18.68 -30.14 -43.48
C LYS A 49 -17.84 -28.91 -43.13
N ALA A 50 -17.38 -28.16 -44.14
CA ALA A 50 -16.60 -26.95 -43.91
C ALA A 50 -17.39 -25.87 -43.15
N LYS A 51 -18.70 -25.74 -43.40
CA LYS A 51 -19.58 -24.83 -42.64
C LYS A 51 -19.75 -25.29 -41.19
N ALA A 52 -20.01 -26.57 -40.96
CA ALA A 52 -20.10 -27.12 -39.60
C ALA A 52 -18.79 -26.94 -38.82
N ASP A 53 -17.64 -27.18 -39.46
CA ASP A 53 -16.32 -26.96 -38.85
C ASP A 53 -16.07 -25.47 -38.53
N ALA A 54 -16.53 -24.55 -39.39
CA ALA A 54 -16.43 -23.12 -39.15
C ALA A 54 -17.28 -22.68 -37.95
N GLU A 55 -18.53 -23.14 -37.86
CA GLU A 55 -19.43 -22.87 -36.73
C GLU A 55 -18.84 -23.39 -35.41
N MET A 56 -18.26 -24.59 -35.42
CA MET A 56 -17.59 -25.16 -34.24
C MET A 56 -16.37 -24.34 -33.80
N ARG A 57 -15.59 -23.81 -34.75
CA ARG A 57 -14.47 -22.89 -34.45
C ARG A 57 -14.98 -21.60 -33.83
N ASP A 58 -16.08 -21.05 -34.34
CA ASP A 58 -16.68 -19.82 -33.79
C ASP A 58 -17.14 -20.02 -32.34
N VAL A 59 -17.82 -21.13 -32.03
CA VAL A 59 -18.18 -21.49 -30.66
C VAL A 59 -16.95 -21.60 -29.76
N ALA A 60 -15.89 -22.28 -30.21
CA ALA A 60 -14.64 -22.40 -29.47
C ALA A 60 -13.97 -21.04 -29.21
N THR A 61 -13.99 -20.11 -30.17
CA THR A 61 -13.45 -18.75 -29.96
C THR A 61 -14.27 -17.94 -28.95
N ILE A 62 -15.61 -18.09 -28.96
CA ILE A 62 -16.50 -17.44 -27.99
C ILE A 62 -16.20 -17.94 -26.57
N GLU A 63 -16.04 -19.25 -26.39
CA GLU A 63 -15.66 -19.83 -25.10
C GLU A 63 -14.29 -19.36 -24.63
N LEU A 64 -13.31 -19.32 -25.53
CA LEU A 64 -11.97 -18.82 -25.22
C LEU A 64 -12.02 -17.35 -24.77
N ARG A 65 -12.80 -16.50 -25.45
CA ARG A 65 -13.03 -15.10 -25.05
C ARG A 65 -13.68 -15.01 -23.67
N LYS A 66 -14.70 -15.82 -23.39
CA LYS A 66 -15.35 -15.88 -22.06
C LYS A 66 -14.34 -16.25 -20.97
N ARG A 67 -13.48 -17.25 -21.21
CA ARG A 67 -12.43 -17.66 -20.27
C ARG A 67 -11.39 -16.56 -20.05
N ILE A 68 -10.98 -15.85 -21.11
CA ILE A 68 -10.05 -14.72 -20.98
C ILE A 68 -10.68 -13.61 -20.13
N LEU A 69 -11.94 -13.25 -20.39
CA LEU A 69 -12.66 -12.24 -19.60
C LEU A 69 -12.85 -12.65 -18.14
N ALA A 70 -13.10 -13.92 -17.87
CA ALA A 70 -13.17 -14.43 -16.50
C ALA A 70 -11.81 -14.33 -15.80
N LYS A 71 -10.73 -14.70 -16.49
CA LYS A 71 -9.35 -14.57 -15.96
C LYS A 71 -8.97 -13.12 -15.70
N THR A 72 -9.31 -12.19 -16.60
CA THR A 72 -9.00 -10.76 -16.37
C THR A 72 -9.76 -10.20 -15.18
N ARG A 73 -11.04 -10.56 -14.99
CA ARG A 73 -11.81 -10.20 -13.79
C ARG A 73 -11.20 -10.77 -12.51
N ALA A 74 -10.80 -12.04 -12.52
CA ALA A 74 -10.14 -12.67 -11.37
C ALA A 74 -8.82 -11.95 -11.02
N LEU A 75 -8.00 -11.62 -12.03
CA LEU A 75 -6.77 -10.85 -11.82
C LEU A 75 -7.04 -9.45 -11.28
N GLN A 76 -8.09 -8.77 -11.71
CA GLN A 76 -8.49 -7.47 -11.16
C GLN A 76 -8.91 -7.58 -9.70
N GLN A 77 -9.63 -8.63 -9.31
CA GLN A 77 -9.98 -8.88 -7.91
C GLN A 77 -8.75 -9.15 -7.06
N VAL A 78 -7.81 -9.97 -7.54
CA VAL A 78 -6.54 -10.22 -6.84
C VAL A 78 -5.74 -8.93 -6.70
N LYS A 79 -5.64 -8.12 -7.75
CA LYS A 79 -4.97 -6.81 -7.69
C LYS A 79 -5.60 -5.91 -6.63
N GLY A 80 -6.94 -5.78 -6.64
CA GLY A 80 -7.65 -4.99 -5.63
C GLY A 80 -7.44 -5.50 -4.20
N ALA A 81 -7.40 -6.83 -4.00
CA ALA A 81 -7.12 -7.44 -2.69
C ALA A 81 -5.67 -7.17 -2.22
N VAL A 82 -4.70 -7.20 -3.14
CA VAL A 82 -3.29 -6.88 -2.84
C VAL A 82 -3.16 -5.40 -2.45
N GLU A 83 -3.78 -4.49 -3.20
CA GLU A 83 -3.80 -3.06 -2.88
C GLU A 83 -4.44 -2.80 -1.51
N ALA A 84 -5.59 -3.43 -1.21
CA ALA A 84 -6.24 -3.31 0.09
C ALA A 84 -5.36 -3.84 1.24
N ARG A 85 -4.68 -4.97 1.03
CA ARG A 85 -3.72 -5.51 2.01
C ARG A 85 -2.54 -4.58 2.23
N GLN A 86 -2.04 -3.95 1.17
CA GLN A 86 -0.93 -3.03 1.26
C GLN A 86 -1.30 -1.78 2.06
N ILE A 87 -2.51 -1.24 1.88
CA ILE A 87 -3.03 -0.13 2.70
C ILE A 87 -3.08 -0.53 4.17
N LEU A 88 -3.65 -1.70 4.50
CA LEU A 88 -3.70 -2.19 5.89
C LEU A 88 -2.32 -2.36 6.53
N LEU A 89 -1.33 -2.83 5.76
CA LEU A 89 0.04 -2.96 6.23
C LEU A 89 0.69 -1.60 6.52
N VAL A 90 0.43 -0.60 5.67
CA VAL A 90 0.93 0.77 5.90
C VAL A 90 0.28 1.37 7.15
N GLU A 91 -1.04 1.27 7.28
CA GLU A 91 -1.75 1.75 8.48
C GLU A 91 -1.27 1.06 9.77
N ALA A 92 -1.03 -0.25 9.71
CA ALA A 92 -0.51 -1.00 10.86
C ALA A 92 0.90 -0.54 11.25
N LYS A 93 1.77 -0.28 10.27
CA LYS A 93 3.11 0.27 10.50
C LYS A 93 3.04 1.66 11.12
N GLU A 94 2.17 2.53 10.61
CA GLU A 94 1.98 3.89 11.16
C GLU A 94 1.49 3.85 12.61
N ARG A 95 0.52 2.98 12.93
CA ARG A 95 0.06 2.78 14.31
C ARG A 95 1.19 2.26 15.22
N ALA A 96 1.98 1.30 14.75
CA ALA A 96 3.11 0.78 15.51
C ALA A 96 4.16 1.87 15.78
N LEU A 97 4.52 2.68 14.77
CA LEU A 97 5.44 3.80 14.94
C LEU A 97 4.90 4.85 15.91
N ALA A 98 3.61 5.18 15.83
CA ALA A 98 2.99 6.11 16.78
C ALA A 98 3.03 5.59 18.23
N GLN A 99 2.76 4.29 18.43
CA GLN A 99 2.89 3.64 19.73
C GLN A 99 4.33 3.65 20.24
N MET A 100 5.31 3.35 19.38
CA MET A 100 6.73 3.41 19.75
C MET A 100 7.16 4.81 20.18
N ILE A 101 6.74 5.85 19.45
CA ILE A 101 7.04 7.24 19.81
C ILE A 101 6.42 7.59 21.17
N PHE A 102 5.19 7.14 21.43
CA PHE A 102 4.52 7.36 22.69
C PHE A 102 5.22 6.67 23.86
N ILE A 103 5.61 5.40 23.69
CA ILE A 103 6.38 4.65 24.69
C ILE A 103 7.73 5.33 24.95
N ALA A 104 8.46 5.71 23.91
CA ALA A 104 9.74 6.41 24.05
C ALA A 104 9.60 7.74 24.80
N LYS A 105 8.49 8.46 24.60
CA LYS A 105 8.19 9.68 25.38
C LYS A 105 7.96 9.38 26.85
N ILE A 106 7.20 8.32 27.18
CA ILE A 106 6.99 7.89 28.56
C ILE A 106 8.33 7.49 29.20
N GLU A 107 9.14 6.69 28.52
CA GLU A 107 10.45 6.27 29.02
C GLU A 107 11.37 7.47 29.31
N ARG A 108 11.36 8.49 28.44
CA ARG A 108 12.11 9.71 28.68
C ARG A 108 11.62 10.45 29.92
N GLN A 109 10.31 10.58 30.09
CA GLN A 109 9.72 11.20 31.29
C GLN A 109 10.04 10.42 32.56
N MET A 110 10.04 9.08 32.49
CA MET A 110 10.43 8.21 33.60
C MET A 110 11.90 8.41 33.96
N LYS A 111 12.81 8.41 32.98
CA LYS A 111 14.24 8.68 33.22
C LYS A 111 14.47 10.06 33.82
N GLU A 112 13.82 11.10 33.30
CA GLU A 112 13.91 12.46 33.87
C GLU A 112 13.36 12.52 35.30
N ALA A 113 12.31 11.75 35.63
CA ALA A 113 11.78 11.65 36.99
C ALA A 113 12.73 10.89 37.92
N GLU A 114 13.31 9.79 37.47
CA GLU A 114 14.33 9.02 38.19
C GLU A 114 15.57 9.86 38.48
N GLU A 115 16.10 10.60 37.49
CA GLU A 115 17.22 11.52 37.67
C GLU A 115 16.92 12.59 38.73
N ARG A 116 15.69 13.15 38.73
CA ARG A 116 15.27 14.11 39.75
C ARG A 116 15.18 13.49 41.14
N LEU A 117 14.68 12.25 41.25
CA LEU A 117 14.61 11.53 42.52
C LEU A 117 16.01 11.21 43.05
N VAL A 118 16.92 10.74 42.19
CA VAL A 118 18.33 10.48 42.56
C VAL A 118 19.02 11.78 42.97
N ALA A 119 18.83 12.87 42.24
CA ALA A 119 19.40 14.17 42.59
C ALA A 119 18.83 14.70 43.93
N ALA A 120 17.54 14.48 44.21
CA ALA A 120 16.93 14.84 45.49
C ALA A 120 17.46 13.98 46.64
N ALA A 121 17.62 12.67 46.41
CA ALA A 121 18.24 11.76 47.37
C ALA A 121 19.68 12.19 47.70
N HIS A 122 20.53 12.46 46.69
CA HIS A 122 21.88 12.97 46.90
C HIS A 122 21.94 14.34 47.60
N LYS A 123 20.98 15.23 47.32
CA LYS A 123 20.86 16.50 48.08
C LYS A 123 20.50 16.25 49.54
N SER A 124 19.62 15.30 49.82
CA SER A 124 19.26 14.94 51.20
C SER A 124 20.41 14.22 51.93
N GLU A 125 21.17 13.38 51.24
CA GLU A 125 22.37 12.72 51.78
C GLU A 125 23.47 13.73 52.08
N THR A 126 23.73 14.69 51.18
CA THR A 126 24.73 15.75 51.42
C THR A 126 24.28 16.71 52.53
N ALA A 127 23.00 17.05 52.61
CA ALA A 127 22.44 17.83 53.72
C ALA A 127 22.53 17.11 55.08
N ASN A 128 22.38 15.78 55.11
CA ASN A 128 22.48 14.99 56.33
C ASN A 128 23.93 14.63 56.71
N THR A 129 24.85 14.53 55.75
CA THR A 129 26.26 14.17 56.00
C THR A 129 27.16 15.37 56.31
N LEU A 130 26.74 16.59 55.95
CA LEU A 130 27.37 17.84 56.39
C LEU A 130 26.48 18.56 57.40
N PRO A 131 26.38 18.12 58.67
CA PRO A 131 26.19 19.12 59.71
C PRO A 131 27.46 19.98 59.63
N THR A 132 27.27 21.26 59.29
CA THR A 132 28.31 22.28 59.32
C THR A 132 29.21 22.02 60.53
N VAL A 133 30.53 22.04 60.37
CA VAL A 133 31.47 21.76 61.48
C VAL A 133 31.11 22.59 62.72
N ALA A 134 30.61 23.82 62.51
CA ALA A 134 30.01 24.68 63.53
C ALA A 134 28.84 24.03 64.31
N SER A 135 27.91 23.33 63.65
CA SER A 135 26.80 22.64 64.29
C SER A 135 27.25 21.42 65.11
N LYS A 136 28.32 20.72 64.71
CA LYS A 136 28.89 19.62 65.52
C LYS A 136 29.57 20.16 66.77
N GLU A 137 30.36 21.23 66.64
CA GLU A 137 31.03 21.87 67.77
C GLU A 137 30.04 22.54 68.73
N ASP A 138 28.98 23.17 68.21
CA ASP A 138 27.92 23.75 69.03
C ASP A 138 27.05 22.68 69.71
N ALA A 139 26.80 21.55 69.05
CA ALA A 139 26.15 20.39 69.66
C ALA A 139 27.02 19.79 70.77
N LEU A 140 28.34 19.67 70.57
CA LEU A 140 29.30 19.22 71.58
C LEU A 140 29.41 20.20 72.76
N ARG A 141 29.38 21.52 72.51
CA ARG A 141 29.33 22.54 73.56
C ARG A 141 28.06 22.46 74.38
N ARG A 142 26.90 22.31 73.73
CA ARG A 142 25.61 22.16 74.41
C ARG A 142 25.54 20.84 75.18
N ALA A 143 26.10 19.75 74.66
CA ALA A 143 26.22 18.47 75.36
C ALA A 143 27.13 18.58 76.60
N LYS A 144 28.27 19.28 76.49
CA LYS A 144 29.15 19.54 77.64
C LYS A 144 28.47 20.43 78.69
N GLN A 145 27.80 21.51 78.28
CA GLN A 145 27.04 22.37 79.19
C GLN A 145 25.88 21.63 79.87
N THR A 146 25.17 20.74 79.17
CA THR A 146 24.09 19.94 79.78
C THR A 146 24.63 18.90 80.75
N LEU A 147 25.81 18.33 80.49
CA LEU A 147 26.49 17.42 81.41
C LEU A 147 27.04 18.15 82.65
N GLU A 148 27.59 19.35 82.47
CA GLU A 148 28.08 20.21 83.55
C GLU A 148 26.94 20.78 84.41
N ASN A 149 25.77 21.05 83.80
CA ASN A 149 24.58 21.52 84.52
C ASN A 149 23.75 20.38 85.15
N GLN A 150 24.08 19.12 84.87
CA GLN A 150 23.47 17.95 85.53
C GLN A 150 24.53 16.93 85.99
N PRO A 151 25.41 17.28 86.95
CA PRO A 151 26.31 16.31 87.54
C PRO A 151 25.50 15.41 88.48
N GLY A 152 25.10 14.22 88.00
CA GLY A 152 24.52 13.18 88.87
C GLY A 152 23.30 12.43 88.34
N ARG A 153 22.75 12.73 87.16
CA ARG A 153 21.68 11.89 86.57
C ARG A 153 22.27 10.81 85.69
N ALA A 154 22.88 9.81 86.33
CA ALA A 154 23.37 8.62 85.67
C ALA A 154 22.18 7.78 85.15
N LEU A 155 22.14 7.54 83.83
CA LEU A 155 21.87 6.25 83.18
C LEU A 155 20.80 5.32 83.83
N PHE A 156 19.53 5.75 83.90
CA PHE A 156 18.41 4.83 84.23
C PHE A 156 17.22 4.92 83.28
N GLU A 157 17.42 5.33 82.02
CA GLU A 157 16.39 5.26 80.98
C GLU A 157 16.85 4.39 79.81
N ILE A 158 17.14 3.12 80.08
CA ILE A 158 17.15 2.05 79.06
C ILE A 158 15.83 1.24 79.11
N ALA A 159 14.89 1.62 79.99
CA ALA A 159 13.65 0.86 80.24
C ALA A 159 12.48 1.17 79.28
N ALA A 160 12.68 1.99 78.24
CA ALA A 160 11.58 2.35 77.31
C ALA A 160 12.00 2.36 75.83
N LEU A 161 12.84 1.42 75.41
CA LEU A 161 12.86 1.05 73.99
C LEU A 161 11.60 0.20 73.72
N PRO A 162 10.73 0.58 72.78
CA PRO A 162 9.63 -0.30 72.39
C PRO A 162 10.26 -1.59 71.87
N ASN A 163 9.92 -2.72 72.51
CA ASN A 163 10.36 -4.05 72.13
C ASN A 163 10.19 -4.24 70.61
N LEU A 164 11.32 -4.32 69.90
CA LEU A 164 11.42 -4.79 68.50
C LEU A 164 11.11 -6.30 68.38
N ALA A 165 10.18 -6.81 69.18
CA ALA A 165 9.71 -8.19 69.18
C ALA A 165 8.71 -8.49 68.05
N LYS A 166 8.41 -7.50 67.20
CA LYS A 166 7.71 -7.69 65.93
C LYS A 166 8.63 -7.26 64.79
N GLY A 167 9.70 -8.02 64.59
CA GLY A 167 10.38 -8.02 63.31
C GLY A 167 9.32 -8.31 62.24
N LEU A 168 9.19 -7.41 61.27
CA LEU A 168 8.47 -7.75 60.05
C LEU A 168 9.14 -9.00 59.47
N PRO A 169 8.39 -10.08 59.16
CA PRO A 169 8.95 -11.18 58.41
C PRO A 169 9.33 -10.65 57.03
N MET A 170 10.63 -10.51 56.79
CA MET A 170 11.20 -10.36 55.45
C MET A 170 11.00 -11.69 54.72
N THR A 171 9.83 -11.90 54.11
CA THR A 171 9.67 -12.95 53.09
C THR A 171 10.25 -12.42 51.78
N TYR A 172 11.56 -12.59 51.61
CA TYR A 172 12.14 -12.60 50.28
C TYR A 172 11.50 -13.75 49.49
N GLN A 173 11.09 -13.42 48.27
CA GLN A 173 10.56 -14.33 47.26
C GLN A 173 11.35 -15.64 47.21
N GLN A 174 10.69 -16.75 47.55
CA GLN A 174 11.01 -18.07 47.06
C GLN A 174 9.68 -18.78 46.81
N ASP A 175 9.03 -18.45 45.69
CA ASP A 175 8.00 -19.26 45.03
C ASP A 175 8.02 -18.89 43.53
N LEU A 176 9.19 -19.04 42.92
CA LEU A 176 9.25 -19.47 41.52
C LEU A 176 9.20 -20.99 41.56
N LEU A 177 8.01 -21.56 41.37
CA LEU A 177 7.72 -22.89 40.78
C LEU A 177 6.30 -23.30 41.20
N ASP A 178 5.30 -22.70 40.55
CA ASP A 178 3.98 -23.34 40.40
C ASP A 178 3.37 -22.81 39.09
N GLU A 179 3.89 -23.33 37.97
CA GLU A 179 3.23 -23.27 36.68
C GLU A 179 1.93 -24.07 36.75
N ARG A 180 0.84 -23.44 37.16
CA ARG A 180 -0.51 -23.88 36.78
C ARG A 180 -0.98 -23.01 35.61
N PRO A 181 -1.25 -23.59 34.42
CA PRO A 181 -1.87 -22.83 33.36
C PRO A 181 -3.31 -22.49 33.79
N MET A 182 -3.59 -21.22 34.03
CA MET A 182 -4.96 -20.71 34.06
C MET A 182 -5.58 -20.97 32.68
N PHE A 183 -6.52 -21.92 32.61
CA PHE A 183 -7.41 -22.05 31.48
C PHE A 183 -8.21 -20.75 31.35
N ILE A 184 -7.87 -19.95 30.36
CA ILE A 184 -8.68 -18.83 29.89
C ILE A 184 -9.77 -19.45 29.04
N GLU A 185 -11.00 -19.52 29.55
CA GLU A 185 -12.16 -19.83 28.71
C GLU A 185 -12.28 -18.76 27.61
N PRO A 186 -12.52 -19.13 26.34
CA PRO A 186 -12.68 -18.16 25.28
C PRO A 186 -13.99 -17.41 25.47
N ILE A 187 -13.89 -16.13 25.84
CA ILE A 187 -15.01 -15.19 25.81
C ILE A 187 -15.50 -15.10 24.35
N GLN A 188 -16.63 -15.73 24.04
CA GLN A 188 -17.30 -15.53 22.76
C GLN A 188 -17.95 -14.14 22.74
N VAL A 189 -17.22 -13.15 22.23
CA VAL A 189 -17.78 -11.82 21.95
C VAL A 189 -18.62 -11.92 20.69
N THR A 190 -19.93 -12.13 20.83
CA THR A 190 -20.88 -11.95 19.75
C THR A 190 -21.04 -10.46 19.46
N LEU A 191 -20.18 -9.91 18.59
CA LEU A 191 -20.34 -8.55 18.07
C LEU A 191 -21.52 -8.54 17.09
N ARG A 192 -22.69 -8.14 17.59
CA ARG A 192 -23.84 -7.78 16.75
C ARG A 192 -23.58 -6.36 16.22
N PRO A 193 -23.39 -6.14 14.91
CA PRO A 193 -23.11 -4.81 14.39
C PRO A 193 -24.38 -3.96 14.49
N THR A 194 -24.36 -2.95 15.37
CA THR A 194 -25.38 -1.90 15.40
C THR A 194 -25.11 -0.91 14.26
N ALA A 195 -26.18 -0.48 13.57
CA ALA A 195 -26.13 0.35 12.37
C ALA A 195 -25.37 1.69 12.52
N GLY A 196 -25.06 2.13 13.75
CA GLY A 196 -24.23 3.31 14.02
C GLY A 196 -22.75 3.16 13.65
N VAL A 197 -22.21 1.94 13.63
CA VAL A 197 -20.77 1.69 13.38
C VAL A 197 -20.36 2.00 11.94
N LEU A 198 -21.29 1.92 10.98
CA LEU A 198 -21.01 2.20 9.56
C LEU A 198 -20.83 3.69 9.27
N ALA A 199 -21.60 4.57 9.93
CA ALA A 199 -21.50 6.02 9.76
C ALA A 199 -20.17 6.57 10.32
N ASP A 200 -19.74 6.05 11.47
CA ASP A 200 -18.45 6.41 12.09
C ASP A 200 -17.26 5.91 11.26
N GLN A 201 -17.42 4.77 10.58
CA GLN A 201 -16.39 4.22 9.70
C GLN A 201 -16.18 5.06 8.44
N GLU A 202 -17.24 5.64 7.87
CA GLU A 202 -17.12 6.55 6.73
C GLU A 202 -16.50 7.89 7.11
N ALA A 203 -16.85 8.44 8.28
CA ALA A 203 -16.24 9.65 8.82
C ALA A 203 -14.74 9.45 9.11
N ALA A 204 -14.37 8.29 9.66
CA ALA A 204 -12.97 7.92 9.88
C ALA A 204 -12.19 7.81 8.55
N ARG A 205 -12.77 7.19 7.52
CA ARG A 205 -12.16 7.09 6.18
C ARG A 205 -11.93 8.46 5.54
N ARG A 206 -12.86 9.41 5.70
CA ARG A 206 -12.69 10.79 5.18
C ARG A 206 -11.57 11.53 5.90
N ARG A 207 -11.46 11.40 7.22
CA ARG A 207 -10.37 11.99 8.02
C ARG A 207 -9.00 11.43 7.64
N VAL A 208 -8.90 10.12 7.39
CA VAL A 208 -7.65 9.48 6.94
C VAL A 208 -7.25 9.98 5.55
N LYS A 209 -8.19 10.10 4.61
CA LYS A 209 -7.91 10.63 3.26
C LYS A 209 -7.38 12.07 3.29
N LEU A 210 -7.92 12.92 4.17
CA LEU A 210 -7.44 14.29 4.33
C LEU A 210 -6.02 14.33 4.92
N LYS A 211 -5.73 13.50 5.93
CA LYS A 211 -4.37 13.39 6.50
C LYS A 211 -3.35 12.90 5.49
N ILE A 212 -3.67 11.89 4.68
CA ILE A 212 -2.78 11.39 3.62
C ILE A 212 -2.50 12.49 2.58
N ALA A 213 -3.51 13.29 2.22
CA ALA A 213 -3.33 14.39 1.27
C ALA A 213 -2.46 15.53 1.84
N GLU A 214 -2.58 15.84 3.13
CA GLU A 214 -1.74 16.83 3.81
C GLU A 214 -0.29 16.35 3.96
N GLU A 215 -0.09 15.10 4.37
CA GLU A 215 1.25 14.52 4.48
C GLU A 215 1.96 14.40 3.12
N ALA A 216 1.22 14.09 2.05
CA ALA A 216 1.77 14.10 0.69
C ALA A 216 2.22 15.49 0.25
N ARG A 217 1.48 16.55 0.64
CA ARG A 217 1.86 17.94 0.39
C ARG A 217 3.12 18.32 1.15
N ILE A 218 3.19 17.99 2.44
CA ILE A 218 4.36 18.29 3.28
C ILE A 218 5.60 17.55 2.77
N LYS A 219 5.47 16.27 2.41
CA LYS A 219 6.59 15.49 1.83
C LYS A 219 7.06 16.07 0.49
N ALA A 220 6.14 16.51 -0.36
CA ALA A 220 6.49 17.16 -1.63
C ALA A 220 7.20 18.51 -1.41
N GLU A 221 6.78 19.29 -0.42
CA GLU A 221 7.42 20.56 -0.08
C GLU A 221 8.82 20.35 0.52
N VAL A 222 8.97 19.40 1.44
CA VAL A 222 10.26 19.05 2.04
C VAL A 222 11.22 18.50 0.99
N GLN A 223 10.74 17.67 0.06
CA GLN A 223 11.55 17.18 -1.04
C GLN A 223 11.98 18.31 -1.97
N ALA A 224 11.08 19.25 -2.31
CA ALA A 224 11.41 20.41 -3.13
C ALA A 224 12.46 21.33 -2.47
N ARG A 225 12.43 21.48 -1.13
CA ARG A 225 13.44 22.22 -0.38
C ARG A 225 14.79 21.50 -0.36
N LEU A 226 14.80 20.18 -0.14
CA LEU A 226 16.01 19.35 -0.20
C LEU A 226 16.66 19.36 -1.60
N ASP A 227 15.85 19.36 -2.65
CA ASP A 227 16.35 19.43 -4.03
C ASP A 227 16.94 20.82 -4.34
N ALA A 228 16.34 21.89 -3.80
CA ALA A 228 16.88 23.25 -3.90
C ALA A 228 18.21 23.44 -3.14
N GLU A 229 18.34 22.86 -1.93
CA GLU A 229 19.57 22.91 -1.12
C GLU A 229 20.73 22.11 -1.72
N ARG A 230 20.44 21.05 -2.48
CA ARG A 230 21.44 20.25 -3.19
C ARG A 230 21.97 20.90 -4.48
N GLY A 231 21.58 22.14 -4.77
CA GLY A 231 22.00 22.86 -5.99
C GLY A 231 21.47 22.23 -7.28
N LEU A 232 20.49 21.33 -7.18
CA LEU A 232 19.70 20.88 -8.33
C LEU A 232 18.70 22.00 -8.60
N ALA A 233 19.14 22.97 -9.42
CA ALA A 233 18.30 24.06 -9.88
C ALA A 233 16.91 23.53 -10.28
N PRO A 234 15.82 24.23 -9.91
CA PRO A 234 14.47 23.83 -10.29
C PRO A 234 14.40 23.88 -11.81
N LYS A 235 14.52 22.72 -12.46
CA LYS A 235 14.10 22.57 -13.84
C LYS A 235 12.62 22.91 -13.83
N THR A 236 12.32 24.10 -14.36
CA THR A 236 10.99 24.50 -14.80
C THR A 236 10.28 23.29 -15.38
N ALA A 237 9.04 23.10 -14.93
CA ALA A 237 8.22 21.93 -15.15
C ALA A 237 8.13 21.50 -16.63
N ALA A 238 9.08 20.68 -17.06
CA ALA A 238 8.86 19.70 -18.10
C ALA A 238 8.51 18.40 -17.38
N LYS A 239 7.23 18.03 -17.42
CA LYS A 239 6.73 16.72 -16.97
C LYS A 239 7.75 15.63 -17.31
N PRO A 240 8.09 14.72 -16.38
CA PRO A 240 8.83 13.53 -16.76
C PRO A 240 7.93 12.72 -17.69
N VAL A 241 8.16 12.83 -18.98
CA VAL A 241 7.63 11.88 -19.96
C VAL A 241 8.36 10.59 -19.66
N ALA A 242 7.76 9.77 -18.81
CA ALA A 242 8.05 8.35 -18.80
C ALA A 242 8.04 7.92 -20.27
N LEU A 243 9.19 7.44 -20.75
CA LEU A 243 9.37 6.99 -22.12
C LEU A 243 8.28 5.95 -22.40
N LYS A 244 7.16 6.37 -22.97
CA LYS A 244 6.06 5.48 -23.35
C LYS A 244 6.65 4.38 -24.23
N PRO A 245 6.22 3.13 -24.10
CA PRO A 245 6.70 2.06 -24.96
C PRO A 245 6.46 2.45 -26.43
N LYS A 246 7.34 2.00 -27.33
CA LYS A 246 7.32 2.38 -28.75
C LYS A 246 5.93 2.23 -29.38
N GLU A 247 5.22 1.17 -29.01
CA GLU A 247 3.85 0.88 -29.46
C GLU A 247 2.85 1.95 -29.05
N ASP A 248 2.91 2.46 -27.83
CA ASP A 248 2.01 3.51 -27.34
C ASP A 248 2.31 4.85 -27.99
N ARG A 249 3.58 5.16 -28.27
CA ARG A 249 3.95 6.38 -29.01
C ARG A 249 3.45 6.36 -30.45
N LEU A 250 3.53 5.19 -31.11
CA LEU A 250 2.98 5.03 -32.46
C LEU A 250 1.46 5.12 -32.48
N ARG A 251 0.77 4.57 -31.46
CA ARG A 251 -0.69 4.71 -31.31
C ARG A 251 -1.09 6.17 -31.10
N ASP A 252 -0.41 6.87 -30.19
CA ASP A 252 -0.64 8.29 -29.94
C ASP A 252 -0.41 9.14 -31.20
N LEU A 253 0.65 8.85 -31.97
CA LEU A 253 0.96 9.54 -33.22
C LEU A 253 -0.12 9.34 -34.29
N VAL A 254 -0.64 8.11 -34.43
CA VAL A 254 -1.76 7.81 -35.34
C VAL A 254 -3.04 8.51 -34.89
N GLU A 255 -3.29 8.61 -33.58
CA GLU A 255 -4.43 9.35 -33.06
C GLU A 255 -4.32 10.85 -33.32
N LEU A 256 -3.13 11.44 -33.16
CA LEU A 256 -2.89 12.85 -33.48
C LEU A 256 -3.12 13.13 -34.96
N TYR A 257 -2.66 12.24 -35.84
CA TYR A 257 -2.89 12.35 -37.28
C TYR A 257 -4.38 12.24 -37.63
N LYS A 258 -5.11 11.28 -37.05
CA LYS A 258 -6.56 11.12 -37.26
C LYS A 258 -7.39 12.31 -36.76
N LYS A 259 -6.88 13.03 -35.77
CA LYS A 259 -7.52 14.23 -35.19
C LYS A 259 -7.11 15.51 -35.95
N ASP A 260 -6.41 15.39 -37.09
CA ASP A 260 -5.85 16.50 -37.89
C ASP A 260 -5.01 17.48 -37.07
N LYS A 261 -4.38 17.02 -35.98
CA LYS A 261 -3.55 17.86 -35.10
C LYS A 261 -2.10 17.98 -35.56
N ILE A 262 -1.70 17.15 -36.54
CA ILE A 262 -0.38 17.14 -37.15
C ILE A 262 -0.51 17.01 -38.67
N SER A 263 0.39 17.64 -39.40
CA SER A 263 0.43 17.55 -40.86
C SER A 263 0.95 16.18 -41.32
N PRO A 264 0.64 15.74 -42.56
CA PRO A 264 1.18 14.49 -43.10
C PRO A 264 2.70 14.44 -43.10
N ARG A 265 3.38 15.58 -43.34
CA ARG A 265 4.85 15.66 -43.32
C ARG A 265 5.42 15.42 -41.92
N GLU A 266 4.80 15.99 -40.90
CA GLU A 266 5.22 15.82 -39.50
C GLU A 266 4.98 14.39 -39.01
N TYR A 267 3.86 13.78 -39.40
CA TYR A 267 3.56 12.38 -39.07
C TYR A 267 4.67 11.42 -39.52
N TYR A 268 5.12 11.52 -40.78
CA TYR A 268 6.16 10.62 -41.28
C TYR A 268 7.53 10.91 -40.64
N ALA A 269 7.84 12.18 -40.36
CA ALA A 269 9.08 12.56 -39.69
C ALA A 269 9.15 12.02 -38.25
N GLU A 270 8.06 12.10 -37.48
CA GLU A 270 8.00 11.58 -36.12
C GLU A 270 7.96 10.06 -36.08
N ARG A 271 7.25 9.43 -37.03
CA ARG A 271 7.24 7.97 -37.17
C ARG A 271 8.64 7.42 -37.47
N ALA A 272 9.41 8.09 -38.34
CA ALA A 272 10.78 7.69 -38.64
C ALA A 272 11.68 7.77 -37.40
N LYS A 273 11.53 8.83 -36.58
CA LYS A 273 12.27 8.99 -35.32
C LYS A 273 11.96 7.87 -34.32
N ILE A 274 10.67 7.54 -34.12
CA ILE A 274 10.25 6.49 -33.18
C ILE A 274 10.70 5.09 -33.64
N VAL A 275 10.75 4.84 -34.95
CA VAL A 275 11.21 3.56 -35.51
C VAL A 275 12.74 3.44 -35.47
N ALA A 276 13.48 4.55 -35.55
CA ALA A 276 14.94 4.56 -35.51
C ALA A 276 15.54 4.47 -34.08
N GLU A 277 14.76 4.75 -33.04
CA GLU A 277 15.17 4.51 -31.65
C GLU A 277 15.31 2.98 -31.39
N PRO A 278 16.40 2.50 -30.75
CA PRO A 278 16.63 1.08 -30.46
C PRO A 278 15.70 0.51 -29.37
#